data_AF-A0A3B9G110-F1
#
_entry.id   AF-A0A3B9G110-F1
#
_cell.length_a   1.000
_cell.length_b   1.000
_cell.length_c   1.000
_cell.angle_alpha   90.00
_cell.angle_beta   90.00
_cell.angle_gamma   90.00
#
_symmetry.space_group_name_H-M   'P 1'
#
loop_
_entity.id
_entity.type
_entity.pdbx_description
1 polymer ?
#
loop_
_entity_poly.entity_id
_entity_poly.type
_entity_poly.pdbx_seq_one_letter_code
_entity_poly.pdbx_strand_id
1 'polypeptide(L)'
;MKRAGKILIPLVVLLFALYWMPFITVNINEGGAEYRVPFASSLESAGDGRVTFTSLRSAYALKKDAANAMMAYGETACYGKTYYYDEANDISYYGYETESGIPSRLTYLYEDGFVCDGWTDDDEIAWPYGDPADADINIDVQKAIDQEHPWFVIVDGKPQNLYLYNEFSRMFKQGVCCYFRTMIVEGNERSLIDIQLLTPDNGAYFIRTRNADGIKDGDYARVTETEIDGHKWMCAYKKQYAGEEPVKLFCVDE
;
A
#
# COMPACT_ATOMS: atom_id res chain seq x y z
N MET A 1 0.73 -16.42 -61.51
CA MET A 1 -0.30 -16.21 -60.46
C MET A 1 -0.59 -17.44 -59.57
N LYS A 2 -0.67 -18.68 -60.06
CA LYS A 2 -1.02 -19.87 -59.22
C LYS A 2 -0.03 -20.26 -58.11
N ARG A 3 1.25 -19.85 -58.18
CA ARG A 3 2.26 -20.12 -57.12
C ARG A 3 2.28 -19.05 -56.02
N ALA A 4 1.98 -17.79 -56.34
CA ALA A 4 1.93 -16.70 -55.36
C ALA A 4 0.79 -16.92 -54.34
N GLY A 5 -0.40 -17.35 -54.79
CA GLY A 5 -1.51 -17.68 -53.90
C GLY A 5 -1.25 -18.87 -52.96
N LYS A 6 -0.39 -19.82 -53.34
CA LYS A 6 -0.04 -20.97 -52.49
C LYS A 6 0.87 -20.62 -51.31
N ILE A 7 1.60 -19.51 -51.39
CA ILE A 7 2.46 -18.99 -50.31
C ILE A 7 1.73 -17.89 -49.54
N LEU A 8 0.90 -17.08 -50.22
CA LEU A 8 0.17 -15.98 -49.60
C LEU A 8 -0.87 -16.47 -48.56
N ILE A 9 -1.63 -17.52 -48.87
CA ILE A 9 -2.65 -18.07 -47.96
C ILE A 9 -2.04 -18.57 -46.64
N PRO A 10 -1.01 -19.45 -46.62
CA PRO A 10 -0.41 -19.88 -45.37
C PRO A 10 0.27 -18.72 -44.62
N LEU A 11 0.80 -17.72 -45.32
CA LEU A 11 1.36 -16.53 -44.69
C LEU A 11 0.28 -15.67 -44.00
N VAL A 12 -0.87 -15.47 -44.63
CA VAL A 12 -2.02 -14.76 -44.04
C VAL A 12 -2.58 -15.53 -42.83
N VAL A 13 -2.69 -16.85 -42.92
CA VAL A 13 -3.12 -17.70 -41.81
C VAL A 13 -2.12 -17.64 -40.64
N LEU A 14 -0.81 -17.66 -40.93
CA LEU A 14 0.24 -17.53 -39.91
C LEU A 14 0.20 -16.16 -39.23
N LEU A 15 0.06 -15.08 -40.00
CA LEU A 15 -0.06 -13.72 -39.45
C LEU A 15 -1.32 -13.58 -38.58
N PHE A 16 -2.44 -14.16 -39.03
CA PHE A 16 -3.67 -14.20 -38.24
C PHE A 16 -3.48 -15.02 -36.95
N ALA A 17 -2.81 -16.16 -37.02
CA ALA A 17 -2.49 -16.95 -35.83
C ALA A 17 -1.60 -16.18 -34.84
N LEU A 18 -0.52 -15.53 -35.32
CA LEU A 18 0.39 -14.74 -34.48
C LEU A 18 -0.29 -13.49 -33.87
N TYR A 19 -1.29 -12.93 -34.56
CA TYR A 19 -2.08 -11.80 -34.08
C TYR A 19 -2.96 -12.15 -32.86
N TRP A 20 -3.43 -13.40 -32.77
CA TRP A 20 -4.36 -13.88 -31.72
C TRP A 20 -3.74 -14.82 -30.68
N MET A 21 -2.65 -15.53 -31.02
CA MET A 21 -2.02 -16.51 -30.14
C MET A 21 -1.46 -15.80 -28.91
N PRO A 22 -1.86 -16.16 -27.67
CA PRO A 22 -1.27 -15.62 -26.44
C PRO A 22 0.05 -16.33 -26.06
N PHE A 23 0.72 -15.79 -25.06
CA PHE A 23 1.94 -16.26 -24.37
C PHE A 23 3.26 -16.10 -25.12
N ILE A 24 3.41 -15.02 -25.89
CA ILE A 24 4.70 -14.69 -26.54
C ILE A 24 5.19 -13.35 -26.01
N THR A 25 6.10 -13.40 -25.03
CA THR A 25 6.78 -12.22 -24.46
C THR A 25 8.25 -12.21 -24.88
N VAL A 26 8.81 -11.04 -25.12
CA VAL A 26 10.22 -10.81 -25.43
C VAL A 26 10.76 -9.68 -24.55
N ASN A 27 12.07 -9.68 -24.31
CA ASN A 27 12.73 -8.52 -23.71
C ASN A 27 13.13 -7.55 -24.81
N ILE A 28 12.85 -6.27 -24.61
CA ILE A 28 13.33 -5.18 -25.46
C ILE A 28 14.17 -4.23 -24.62
N ASN A 29 15.26 -3.73 -25.19
CA ASN A 29 16.15 -2.79 -24.54
C ASN A 29 15.99 -1.44 -25.25
N GLU A 30 15.25 -0.53 -24.62
CA GLU A 30 14.81 0.74 -25.19
C GLU A 30 14.89 1.81 -24.09
N GLY A 31 15.48 2.97 -24.39
CA GLY A 31 15.58 4.06 -23.39
C GLY A 31 16.53 3.80 -22.22
N GLY A 32 17.40 2.79 -22.30
CA GLY A 32 18.34 2.42 -21.22
C GLY A 32 17.78 1.46 -20.18
N ALA A 33 16.53 1.01 -20.37
CA ALA A 33 15.82 0.04 -19.53
C ALA A 33 15.47 -1.21 -20.34
N GLU A 34 15.40 -2.37 -19.66
CA GLU A 34 15.02 -3.64 -20.29
C GLU A 34 13.58 -4.01 -19.91
N TYR A 35 12.66 -3.99 -20.86
CA TYR A 35 11.25 -4.28 -20.60
C TYR A 35 10.85 -5.65 -21.15
N ARG A 36 10.11 -6.43 -20.36
CA ARG A 36 9.45 -7.65 -20.84
C ARG A 36 8.07 -7.31 -21.40
N VAL A 37 7.92 -7.42 -22.71
CA VAL A 37 6.73 -7.00 -23.45
C VAL A 37 6.21 -8.09 -24.38
N PRO A 38 4.95 -8.02 -24.85
CA PRO A 38 4.47 -8.91 -25.90
C PRO A 38 5.32 -8.80 -27.17
N PHE A 39 5.52 -9.91 -27.88
CA PHE A 39 6.21 -9.90 -29.18
C PHE A 39 5.59 -8.88 -30.15
N ALA A 40 6.41 -8.33 -31.04
CA ALA A 40 6.02 -7.29 -32.00
C ALA A 40 5.42 -6.03 -31.36
N SER A 41 5.95 -5.65 -30.19
CA SER A 41 5.67 -4.38 -29.53
C SER A 41 6.89 -3.46 -29.60
N SER A 42 6.64 -2.15 -29.63
CA SER A 42 7.65 -1.10 -29.64
C SER A 42 7.29 0.01 -28.65
N LEU A 43 8.29 0.57 -27.98
CA LEU A 43 8.10 1.63 -26.99
C LEU A 43 7.50 2.88 -27.65
N GLU A 44 6.38 3.37 -27.12
CA GLU A 44 5.74 4.64 -27.52
C GLU A 44 6.11 5.76 -26.54
N SER A 45 6.06 5.50 -25.23
CA SER A 45 6.44 6.45 -24.18
C SER A 45 6.79 5.76 -22.87
N ALA A 46 7.64 6.39 -22.06
CA ALA A 46 7.99 5.97 -20.70
C ALA A 46 8.09 7.22 -19.79
N GLY A 47 7.52 7.14 -18.58
CA GLY A 47 7.54 8.21 -17.58
C GLY A 47 6.19 8.39 -16.86
N ASP A 48 6.16 9.19 -15.80
CA ASP A 48 4.96 9.52 -15.01
C ASP A 48 4.19 8.29 -14.50
N GLY A 49 4.92 7.24 -14.08
CA GLY A 49 4.35 5.99 -13.57
C GLY A 49 3.69 5.11 -14.65
N ARG A 50 4.00 5.35 -15.93
CA ARG A 50 3.44 4.60 -17.06
C ARG A 50 4.49 4.31 -18.11
N VAL A 51 4.40 3.12 -18.71
CA VAL A 51 5.17 2.78 -19.91
C VAL A 51 4.23 2.20 -20.95
N THR A 52 4.20 2.83 -22.13
CA THR A 52 3.25 2.51 -23.20
C THR A 52 3.97 1.95 -24.41
N PHE A 53 3.42 0.86 -24.94
CA PHE A 53 3.90 0.17 -26.12
C PHE A 53 2.81 0.12 -27.18
N THR A 54 3.20 0.35 -28.43
CA THR A 54 2.38 0.02 -29.60
C THR A 54 2.69 -1.40 -30.05
N SER A 55 1.69 -2.13 -30.51
CA SER A 55 1.87 -3.49 -31.01
C SER A 55 0.99 -3.78 -32.22
N LEU A 56 1.52 -4.63 -33.10
CA LEU A 56 0.76 -5.17 -34.22
C LEU A 56 -0.20 -6.29 -33.82
N ARG A 57 -0.26 -6.66 -32.53
CA ARG A 57 -1.08 -7.76 -32.02
C ARG A 57 -2.44 -7.28 -31.51
N SER A 58 -3.39 -8.20 -31.40
CA SER A 58 -4.72 -7.88 -30.85
C SER A 58 -4.62 -7.44 -29.39
N ALA A 59 -5.50 -6.52 -28.96
CA ALA A 59 -5.64 -6.19 -27.54
C ALA A 59 -5.91 -7.43 -26.65
N TYR A 60 -6.60 -8.45 -27.17
CA TYR A 60 -6.78 -9.73 -26.48
C TYR A 60 -5.44 -10.43 -26.19
N ALA A 61 -4.60 -10.58 -27.21
CA ALA A 61 -3.29 -11.19 -27.06
C ALA A 61 -2.39 -10.36 -26.13
N LEU A 62 -2.39 -9.02 -26.31
CA LEU A 62 -1.66 -8.10 -25.43
C LEU A 62 -2.06 -8.24 -23.97
N LYS A 63 -3.36 -8.35 -23.68
CA LYS A 63 -3.86 -8.51 -22.31
C LYS A 63 -3.32 -9.78 -21.65
N LYS A 64 -3.31 -10.89 -22.39
CA LYS A 64 -2.81 -12.19 -21.89
C LYS A 64 -1.29 -12.19 -21.74
N ASP A 65 -0.58 -11.58 -22.67
CA ASP A 65 0.87 -11.48 -22.63
C ASP A 65 1.37 -10.53 -21.55
N ALA A 66 0.68 -9.42 -21.31
CA ALA A 66 0.99 -8.47 -20.25
C ALA A 66 0.87 -9.11 -18.87
N ALA A 67 -0.21 -9.86 -18.62
CA ALA A 67 -0.36 -10.63 -17.40
C ALA A 67 0.80 -11.61 -17.20
N ASN A 68 1.18 -12.33 -18.27
CA ASN A 68 2.28 -13.29 -18.23
C ASN A 68 3.66 -12.63 -18.06
N ALA A 69 3.85 -11.45 -18.63
CA ALA A 69 5.07 -10.66 -18.46
C ALA A 69 5.22 -10.18 -17.02
N MET A 70 4.14 -9.68 -16.41
CA MET A 70 4.14 -9.23 -15.01
C MET A 70 4.39 -10.39 -14.03
N MET A 71 3.73 -11.53 -14.23
CA MET A 71 3.94 -12.73 -13.40
C MET A 71 5.35 -13.34 -13.52
N ALA A 72 6.19 -12.87 -14.45
CA ALA A 72 7.58 -13.29 -14.51
C ALA A 72 8.45 -12.61 -13.44
N TYR A 73 7.98 -11.52 -12.85
CA TYR A 73 8.61 -10.81 -11.76
C TYR A 73 8.14 -11.33 -10.40
N GLY A 74 8.88 -11.02 -9.33
CA GLY A 74 8.47 -11.39 -7.98
C GLY A 74 7.16 -10.72 -7.61
N GLU A 75 6.14 -11.53 -7.29
CA GLU A 75 4.85 -11.03 -6.81
C GLU A 75 4.97 -10.67 -5.34
N THR A 76 4.53 -9.46 -4.97
CA THR A 76 4.45 -9.02 -3.58
C THR A 76 3.17 -8.22 -3.41
N ALA A 77 2.37 -8.58 -2.40
CA ALA A 77 1.17 -7.83 -2.05
C ALA A 77 1.48 -6.87 -0.91
N CYS A 78 1.10 -5.60 -1.09
CA CYS A 78 1.12 -4.59 -0.04
C CYS A 78 0.07 -3.51 -0.37
N TYR A 79 -0.42 -2.77 0.62
CA TYR A 79 -1.50 -1.76 0.44
C TYR A 79 -2.81 -2.32 -0.16
N GLY A 80 -3.09 -3.62 0.01
CA GLY A 80 -4.25 -4.27 -0.62
C GLY A 80 -4.18 -4.30 -2.16
N LYS A 81 -2.98 -4.12 -2.72
CA LYS A 81 -2.67 -4.21 -4.14
C LYS A 81 -1.54 -5.22 -4.36
N THR A 82 -1.61 -5.93 -5.48
CA THR A 82 -0.54 -6.83 -5.90
C THR A 82 0.44 -6.06 -6.78
N TYR A 83 1.71 -6.05 -6.38
CA TYR A 83 2.81 -5.49 -7.12
C TYR A 83 3.71 -6.59 -7.69
N TYR A 84 4.39 -6.27 -8.77
CA TYR A 84 5.36 -7.13 -9.45
C TYR A 84 6.66 -6.33 -9.61
N TYR A 85 7.68 -6.66 -8.82
CA TYR A 85 8.91 -5.86 -8.73
C TYR A 85 9.93 -6.26 -9.80
N ASP A 86 10.35 -5.28 -10.60
CA ASP A 86 11.37 -5.39 -11.62
C ASP A 86 12.68 -4.75 -11.14
N GLU A 87 13.54 -5.59 -10.55
CA GLU A 87 14.84 -5.19 -9.98
C GLU A 87 15.75 -4.51 -11.01
N ALA A 88 15.67 -4.89 -12.29
CA ALA A 88 16.56 -4.37 -13.32
C ALA A 88 16.28 -2.89 -13.63
N ASN A 89 15.03 -2.47 -13.49
CA ASN A 89 14.58 -1.11 -13.76
C ASN A 89 14.23 -0.33 -12.48
N ASP A 90 14.29 -0.99 -11.32
CA ASP A 90 13.87 -0.47 -10.01
C ASP A 90 12.46 0.11 -10.04
N ILE A 91 11.48 -0.67 -10.49
CA ILE A 91 10.06 -0.28 -10.56
C ILE A 91 9.14 -1.41 -10.11
N SER A 92 7.99 -1.04 -9.53
CA SER A 92 6.95 -1.97 -9.09
C SER A 92 5.70 -1.82 -9.95
N TYR A 93 5.39 -2.82 -10.78
CA TYR A 93 4.18 -2.81 -11.60
C TYR A 93 2.95 -3.21 -10.78
N TYR A 94 1.86 -2.45 -10.88
CA TYR A 94 0.59 -2.76 -10.19
C TYR A 94 -0.59 -3.02 -11.14
N GLY A 95 -0.38 -2.84 -12.45
CA GLY A 95 -1.43 -3.09 -13.41
C GLY A 95 -1.03 -2.86 -14.86
N TYR A 96 -2.00 -3.11 -15.75
CA TYR A 96 -1.85 -2.89 -17.18
C TYR A 96 -3.19 -2.59 -17.84
N GLU A 97 -3.14 -1.81 -18.90
CA GLU A 97 -4.28 -1.41 -19.71
C GLU A 97 -4.02 -1.74 -21.17
N THR A 98 -5.05 -2.15 -21.91
CA THR A 98 -4.94 -2.44 -23.35
C THR A 98 -5.97 -1.65 -24.13
N GLU A 99 -5.53 -0.98 -25.19
CA GLU A 99 -6.41 -0.27 -26.12
C GLU A 99 -6.48 -1.04 -27.46
N SER A 100 -7.69 -1.25 -27.95
CA SER A 100 -7.90 -1.89 -29.26
C SER A 100 -7.67 -0.88 -30.38
N GLY A 101 -6.81 -1.21 -31.33
CA GLY A 101 -6.48 -0.34 -32.46
C GLY A 101 -5.60 -1.02 -33.50
N ILE A 102 -5.25 -0.28 -34.55
CA ILE A 102 -4.22 -0.68 -35.53
C ILE A 102 -3.22 0.47 -35.66
N PRO A 103 -2.06 0.42 -34.96
CA PRO A 103 -1.66 -0.61 -33.99
C PRO A 103 -2.49 -0.57 -32.69
N SER A 104 -2.55 -1.69 -31.97
CA SER A 104 -3.11 -1.74 -30.61
C SER A 104 -2.08 -1.23 -29.60
N ARG A 105 -2.52 -0.88 -28.39
CA ARG A 105 -1.63 -0.39 -27.33
C ARG A 105 -1.70 -1.23 -26.07
N LEU A 106 -0.57 -1.29 -25.38
CA LEU A 106 -0.42 -1.83 -24.03
C LEU A 106 0.27 -0.76 -23.17
N THR A 107 -0.32 -0.44 -22.03
CA THR A 107 0.30 0.44 -21.03
C THR A 107 0.48 -0.35 -19.74
N TYR A 108 1.71 -0.47 -19.26
CA TYR A 108 1.94 -0.89 -17.88
C TYR A 108 1.87 0.32 -16.95
N LEU A 109 1.32 0.09 -15.77
CA LEU A 109 1.22 1.05 -14.69
C LEU A 109 2.21 0.63 -13.60
N TYR A 110 3.07 1.55 -13.21
CA TYR A 110 4.14 1.28 -12.24
C TYR A 110 4.37 2.45 -11.30
N GLU A 111 5.05 2.16 -10.20
CA GLU A 111 5.63 3.14 -9.28
C GLU A 111 7.15 2.91 -9.21
N ASP A 112 7.92 3.98 -8.99
CA ASP A 112 9.37 3.90 -8.88
C ASP A 112 9.78 3.21 -7.56
N GLY A 113 10.81 2.36 -7.63
CA GLY A 113 11.36 1.62 -6.50
C GLY A 113 10.64 0.30 -6.17
N PHE A 114 11.15 -0.39 -5.15
CA PHE A 114 10.45 -1.53 -4.54
C PHE A 114 9.42 -1.01 -3.54
N VAL A 115 8.16 -0.87 -3.98
CA VAL A 115 7.08 -0.24 -3.21
C VAL A 115 6.74 -0.98 -1.92
N CYS A 116 6.97 -2.30 -1.91
CA CYS A 116 6.76 -3.14 -0.73
C CYS A 116 8.03 -3.31 0.13
N ASP A 117 9.12 -2.58 -0.14
CA ASP A 117 10.30 -2.61 0.74
C ASP A 117 9.93 -2.08 2.13
N GLY A 118 10.19 -2.88 3.16
CA GLY A 118 9.76 -2.60 4.54
C GLY A 118 8.33 -3.02 4.90
N TRP A 119 7.60 -3.69 4.00
CA TRP A 119 6.29 -4.30 4.26
C TRP A 119 6.44 -5.78 4.58
N THR A 120 5.81 -6.26 5.65
CA THR A 120 5.57 -7.71 5.86
C THR A 120 4.22 -8.09 5.27
N ASP A 121 4.14 -9.32 4.79
CA ASP A 121 3.08 -9.93 4.01
C ASP A 121 1.69 -9.69 4.65
N ASP A 122 0.74 -9.32 3.80
CA ASP A 122 -0.57 -8.68 4.04
C ASP A 122 -1.58 -9.35 5.03
N ASP A 123 -1.17 -10.24 5.94
CA ASP A 123 -2.01 -10.73 7.05
C ASP A 123 -1.68 -10.09 8.41
N GLU A 124 -0.58 -9.34 8.55
CA GLU A 124 -0.13 -8.78 9.84
C GLU A 124 -0.62 -7.36 10.13
N ILE A 125 -1.14 -6.61 9.16
CA ILE A 125 -1.46 -5.17 9.35
C ILE A 125 -2.73 -4.95 10.18
N ALA A 126 -3.59 -5.97 10.35
CA ALA A 126 -4.82 -5.80 11.11
C ALA A 126 -4.71 -6.12 12.62
N TRP A 127 -3.68 -6.84 13.09
CA TRP A 127 -3.70 -7.42 14.45
C TRP A 127 -2.36 -7.68 15.17
N PRO A 128 -1.24 -6.97 14.97
CA PRO A 128 -0.01 -7.33 15.67
C PRO A 128 -0.15 -7.21 17.21
N TYR A 129 -1.16 -6.46 17.68
CA TYR A 129 -1.48 -6.31 19.10
C TYR A 129 -2.78 -7.02 19.56
N GLY A 130 -3.51 -7.70 18.67
CA GLY A 130 -4.82 -8.32 18.98
C GLY A 130 -5.92 -7.33 19.39
N ASP A 131 -7.14 -7.81 19.69
CA ASP A 131 -8.20 -6.97 20.24
C ASP A 131 -7.75 -6.40 21.60
N PRO A 132 -7.85 -5.09 21.86
CA PRO A 132 -7.54 -4.55 23.18
C PRO A 132 -8.45 -5.11 24.27
N ALA A 133 -9.57 -5.77 23.96
CA ALA A 133 -10.32 -6.60 24.92
C ALA A 133 -9.49 -7.77 25.47
N ASP A 134 -8.61 -8.33 24.65
CA ASP A 134 -7.76 -9.48 24.98
C ASP A 134 -6.42 -9.06 25.59
N ALA A 135 -6.05 -7.78 25.43
CA ALA A 135 -4.83 -7.22 26.02
C ALA A 135 -4.87 -7.28 27.56
N ASP A 136 -3.76 -7.63 28.19
CA ASP A 136 -3.65 -7.51 29.65
C ASP A 136 -3.39 -6.03 30.02
N ILE A 137 -4.44 -5.29 30.37
CA ILE A 137 -4.34 -3.89 30.82
C ILE A 137 -3.50 -3.73 32.11
N ASN A 138 -3.32 -4.83 32.86
CA ASN A 138 -2.52 -4.86 34.07
C ASN A 138 -1.10 -5.37 33.85
N ILE A 139 -0.68 -5.56 32.58
CA ILE A 139 0.69 -5.90 32.24
C ILE A 139 1.67 -4.92 32.91
N ASP A 140 2.80 -5.43 33.37
CA ASP A 140 3.84 -4.57 33.91
C ASP A 140 4.31 -3.55 32.86
N VAL A 141 4.62 -2.31 33.29
CA VAL A 141 5.03 -1.22 32.40
C VAL A 141 6.26 -1.60 31.59
N GLN A 142 7.28 -2.15 32.26
CA GLN A 142 8.52 -2.52 31.58
C GLN A 142 8.27 -3.67 30.60
N LYS A 143 7.43 -4.63 31.00
CA LYS A 143 7.03 -5.72 30.12
C LYS A 143 6.26 -5.25 28.87
N ALA A 144 5.42 -4.22 28.99
CA ALA A 144 4.73 -3.62 27.85
C ALA A 144 5.70 -2.93 26.87
N ILE A 145 6.81 -2.39 27.39
CA ILE A 145 7.86 -1.73 26.60
C ILE A 145 8.82 -2.74 25.94
N ASP A 146 9.09 -3.87 26.60
CA ASP A 146 10.13 -4.82 26.19
C ASP A 146 9.62 -6.01 25.36
N GLN A 147 8.30 -6.15 25.20
CA GLN A 147 7.72 -7.21 24.37
C GLN A 147 8.10 -7.03 22.89
N GLU A 148 8.00 -8.12 22.12
CA GLU A 148 8.34 -8.17 20.69
C GLU A 148 7.64 -7.09 19.85
N HIS A 149 6.38 -6.78 20.18
CA HIS A 149 5.63 -5.64 19.64
C HIS A 149 5.35 -4.62 20.77
N PRO A 150 6.25 -3.67 21.00
CA PRO A 150 6.21 -2.82 22.19
C PRO A 150 5.03 -1.83 22.14
N TRP A 151 4.40 -1.58 23.29
CA TRP A 151 3.35 -0.56 23.40
C TRP A 151 3.99 0.80 23.64
N PHE A 152 3.38 1.87 23.13
CA PHE A 152 3.74 3.21 23.59
C PHE A 152 3.19 3.41 25.01
N VAL A 153 4.03 3.79 25.97
CA VAL A 153 3.61 3.91 27.37
C VAL A 153 3.81 5.33 27.88
N ILE A 154 2.77 5.85 28.53
CA ILE A 154 2.75 7.11 29.25
C ILE A 154 2.48 6.81 30.72
N VAL A 155 3.34 7.31 31.61
CA VAL A 155 3.19 7.18 33.07
C VAL A 155 3.17 8.58 33.68
N ASP A 156 2.08 8.92 34.36
CA ASP A 156 1.83 10.22 35.00
C ASP A 156 2.16 11.39 34.05
N GLY A 157 1.55 11.35 32.86
CA GLY A 157 1.77 12.32 31.78
C GLY A 157 3.12 12.24 31.05
N LYS A 158 4.02 11.32 31.39
CA LYS A 158 5.37 11.24 30.80
C LYS A 158 5.57 10.04 29.88
N PRO A 159 5.96 10.24 28.61
CA PRO A 159 6.31 9.17 27.69
C PRO A 159 7.53 8.37 28.20
N GLN A 160 7.43 7.03 28.21
CA GLN A 160 8.53 6.16 28.62
C GLN A 160 9.40 5.71 27.43
N ASN A 161 8.80 5.63 26.24
CA ASN A 161 9.43 5.16 25.00
C ASN A 161 8.99 6.01 23.80
N LEU A 162 9.29 7.31 23.87
CA LEU A 162 8.91 8.34 22.89
C LEU A 162 9.27 8.01 21.42
N TYR A 163 10.28 7.17 21.19
CA TYR A 163 10.69 6.79 19.84
C TYR A 163 9.55 6.11 19.05
N LEU A 164 8.71 5.28 19.70
CA LEU A 164 7.57 4.63 19.04
C LEU A 164 6.53 5.64 18.55
N TYR A 165 6.29 6.68 19.35
CA TYR A 165 5.40 7.77 18.95
C TYR A 165 5.93 8.52 17.73
N ASN A 166 7.23 8.80 17.70
CA ASN A 166 7.86 9.49 16.58
C ASN A 166 7.77 8.67 15.27
N GLU A 167 7.94 7.35 15.35
CA GLU A 167 7.76 6.45 14.21
C GLU A 167 6.31 6.42 13.73
N PHE A 168 5.36 6.28 14.65
CA PHE A 168 3.93 6.37 14.34
C PHE A 168 3.58 7.72 13.69
N SER A 169 4.01 8.84 14.27
CA SER A 169 3.74 10.19 13.74
C SER A 169 4.28 10.37 12.32
N ARG A 170 5.44 9.76 12.01
CA ARG A 170 6.01 9.76 10.65
C ARG A 170 5.12 8.98 9.67
N MET A 171 4.77 7.74 10.00
CA MET A 171 3.89 6.90 9.15
C MET A 171 2.52 7.54 8.95
N PHE A 172 1.98 8.10 10.03
CA PHE A 172 0.71 8.81 10.06
C PHE A 172 0.70 10.01 9.10
N LYS A 173 1.74 10.85 9.13
CA LYS A 173 1.89 12.02 8.25
C LYS A 173 2.04 11.65 6.77
N GLN A 174 2.51 10.44 6.49
CA GLN A 174 2.63 9.88 5.14
C GLN A 174 1.32 9.27 4.65
N GLY A 175 0.27 9.21 5.48
CA GLY A 175 -1.02 8.61 5.11
C GLY A 175 -0.96 7.09 4.99
N VAL A 176 0.02 6.45 5.61
CA VAL A 176 0.20 4.99 5.55
C VAL A 176 -0.73 4.32 6.54
N CYS A 177 -1.33 3.19 6.16
CA CYS A 177 -2.07 2.34 7.10
C CYS A 177 -1.21 2.06 8.32
N CYS A 178 -1.74 2.34 9.49
CA CYS A 178 -0.96 2.23 10.72
C CYS A 178 -1.85 1.86 11.88
N TYR A 179 -1.23 1.17 12.83
CA TYR A 179 -1.82 0.82 14.10
C TYR A 179 -0.90 1.35 15.21
N PHE A 180 -1.49 1.90 16.27
CA PHE A 180 -0.74 2.40 17.41
C PHE A 180 -1.47 2.13 18.72
N ARG A 181 -0.90 1.27 19.57
CA ARG A 181 -1.39 1.02 20.94
C ARG A 181 -0.62 1.86 21.94
N THR A 182 -1.38 2.63 22.72
CA THR A 182 -0.89 3.46 23.81
C THR A 182 -1.43 2.94 25.13
N MET A 183 -0.56 2.70 26.11
CA MET A 183 -0.94 2.49 27.50
C MET A 183 -0.72 3.78 28.28
N ILE A 184 -1.73 4.18 29.05
CA ILE A 184 -1.69 5.34 29.94
C ILE A 184 -1.83 4.81 31.37
N VAL A 185 -0.88 5.18 32.23
CA VAL A 185 -0.88 4.88 33.67
C VAL A 185 -0.89 6.19 34.42
N GLU A 186 -1.98 6.50 35.13
CA GLU A 186 -2.14 7.71 35.94
C GLU A 186 -2.42 7.28 37.39
N GLY A 187 -1.39 7.30 38.23
CA GLY A 187 -1.45 6.69 39.57
C GLY A 187 -1.83 5.20 39.52
N ASN A 188 -3.04 4.86 39.98
CA ASN A 188 -3.56 3.48 39.96
C ASN A 188 -4.47 3.19 38.76
N GLU A 189 -4.80 4.21 37.96
CA GLU A 189 -5.67 4.06 36.81
C GLU A 189 -4.87 3.67 35.58
N ARG A 190 -5.45 2.78 34.77
CA ARG A 190 -4.84 2.29 33.55
C ARG A 190 -5.85 2.35 32.41
N SER A 191 -5.40 2.77 31.25
CA SER A 191 -6.18 2.73 30.02
C SER A 191 -5.32 2.35 28.82
N LEU A 192 -5.96 1.76 27.82
CA LEU A 192 -5.39 1.50 26.50
C LEU A 192 -6.13 2.34 25.47
N ILE A 193 -5.38 2.91 24.53
CA ILE A 193 -5.91 3.60 23.37
C ILE A 193 -5.24 3.00 22.14
N ASP A 194 -6.08 2.44 21.27
CA ASP A 194 -5.66 1.96 19.96
C ASP A 194 -6.14 2.92 18.90
N ILE A 195 -5.22 3.38 18.04
CA ILE A 195 -5.51 4.20 16.86
C ILE A 195 -5.20 3.37 15.64
N GLN A 196 -6.16 3.26 14.73
CA GLN A 196 -6.04 2.51 13.48
C GLN A 196 -6.38 3.40 12.29
N LEU A 197 -5.49 3.44 11.29
CA LEU A 197 -5.78 3.92 9.95
C LEU A 197 -5.88 2.70 9.04
N LEU A 198 -7.10 2.31 8.68
CA LEU A 198 -7.37 1.08 7.93
C LEU A 198 -7.41 1.28 6.42
N THR A 199 -7.73 2.49 5.94
CA THR A 199 -7.75 2.83 4.52
C THR A 199 -7.33 4.29 4.31
N PRO A 200 -6.27 4.57 3.54
CA PRO A 200 -5.82 5.94 3.26
C PRO A 200 -6.86 6.71 2.44
N ASP A 201 -7.55 6.02 1.53
CA ASP A 201 -8.45 6.60 0.53
C ASP A 201 -9.67 7.31 1.14
N ASN A 202 -10.10 6.89 2.33
CA ASN A 202 -11.22 7.48 3.07
C ASN A 202 -10.78 8.30 4.29
N GLY A 203 -9.51 8.24 4.68
CA GLY A 203 -8.96 8.96 5.85
C GLY A 203 -9.69 8.68 7.17
N ALA A 204 -10.37 7.53 7.28
CA ALA A 204 -11.16 7.17 8.44
C ALA A 204 -10.28 6.44 9.47
N TYR A 205 -10.27 6.96 10.69
CA TYR A 205 -9.56 6.41 11.82
C TYR A 205 -10.53 5.66 12.72
N PHE A 206 -10.23 4.41 13.02
CA PHE A 206 -10.93 3.67 14.05
C PHE A 206 -10.14 3.77 15.35
N ILE A 207 -10.78 4.25 16.41
CA ILE A 207 -10.16 4.41 17.72
C ILE A 207 -10.93 3.61 18.74
N ARG A 208 -10.20 2.80 19.50
CA ARG A 208 -10.74 2.02 20.60
C ARG A 208 -10.04 2.40 21.88
N THR A 209 -10.82 2.76 22.89
CA THR A 209 -10.32 3.08 24.23
C THR A 209 -10.84 2.04 25.21
N ARG A 210 -9.93 1.43 25.98
CA ARG A 210 -10.27 0.52 27.07
C ARG A 210 -9.81 1.10 28.39
N ASN A 211 -10.69 1.09 29.39
CA ASN A 211 -10.37 1.40 30.77
C ASN A 211 -11.01 0.36 31.70
N ALA A 212 -11.00 0.60 33.02
CA ALA A 212 -11.64 -0.28 34.00
C ALA A 212 -13.17 -0.41 33.81
N ASP A 213 -13.82 0.60 33.22
CA ASP A 213 -15.27 0.64 33.04
C ASP A 213 -15.75 -0.06 31.77
N GLY A 214 -14.85 -0.36 30.83
CA GLY A 214 -15.15 -1.07 29.60
C GLY A 214 -14.41 -0.55 28.37
N ILE A 215 -14.98 -0.83 27.20
CA ILE A 215 -14.42 -0.49 25.89
C ILE A 215 -15.34 0.51 25.20
N LYS A 216 -14.74 1.54 24.59
CA LYS A 216 -15.42 2.54 23.76
C LYS A 216 -14.78 2.56 22.39
N ASP A 217 -15.62 2.40 21.38
CA ASP A 217 -15.22 2.43 19.96
C ASP A 217 -15.72 3.72 19.31
N GLY A 218 -14.97 4.22 18.33
CA GLY A 218 -15.42 5.32 17.51
C GLY A 218 -14.68 5.47 16.20
N ASP A 219 -15.44 5.77 15.16
CA ASP A 219 -14.90 6.21 13.87
C ASP A 219 -14.66 7.72 13.86
N TYR A 220 -13.54 8.14 13.31
CA TYR A 220 -13.12 9.54 13.23
C TYR A 220 -12.64 9.86 11.82
N ALA A 221 -12.86 11.08 11.37
CA ALA A 221 -12.48 11.52 10.02
C ALA A 221 -11.06 12.08 9.97
N ARG A 222 -10.46 12.37 11.13
CA ARG A 222 -9.11 12.94 11.26
C ARG A 222 -8.55 12.66 12.63
N VAL A 223 -7.27 12.34 12.69
CA VAL A 223 -6.44 12.37 13.90
C VAL A 223 -5.30 13.36 13.65
N THR A 224 -4.90 14.15 14.65
CA THR A 224 -3.76 15.08 14.49
C THR A 224 -3.26 15.57 15.86
N GLU A 225 -2.02 16.02 15.88
CA GLU A 225 -1.42 16.73 17.01
C GLU A 225 -2.02 18.13 17.09
N THR A 226 -2.53 18.52 18.25
CA THR A 226 -3.11 19.84 18.49
C THR A 226 -2.60 20.39 19.80
N GLU A 227 -2.11 21.63 19.79
CA GLU A 227 -1.73 22.34 21.01
C GLU A 227 -3.00 22.88 21.69
N ILE A 228 -3.23 22.43 22.93
CA ILE A 228 -4.39 22.82 23.74
C ILE A 228 -3.88 23.12 25.15
N ASP A 229 -4.17 24.32 25.65
CA ASP A 229 -3.74 24.79 26.98
C ASP A 229 -2.20 24.74 27.19
N GLY A 230 -1.42 24.95 26.12
CA GLY A 230 0.05 24.91 26.16
C GLY A 230 0.65 23.50 26.15
N HIS A 231 -0.19 22.48 25.94
CA HIS A 231 0.19 21.08 25.91
C HIS A 231 -0.05 20.46 24.53
N LYS A 232 0.82 19.56 24.07
CA LYS A 232 0.62 18.82 22.81
C LYS A 232 -0.24 17.59 23.04
N TRP A 233 -1.44 17.62 22.47
CA TRP A 233 -2.39 16.52 22.53
C TRP A 233 -2.49 15.79 21.20
N MET A 234 -2.53 14.46 21.24
CA MET A 234 -3.08 13.68 20.15
C MET A 234 -4.60 13.76 20.20
N CYS A 235 -5.22 14.25 19.13
CA CYS A 235 -6.65 14.55 19.09
C CYS A 235 -7.32 13.84 17.90
N ALA A 236 -8.53 13.32 18.13
CA ALA A 236 -9.39 12.76 17.10
C ALA A 236 -10.60 13.65 16.83
N TYR A 237 -11.02 13.74 15.57
CA TYR A 237 -12.10 14.62 15.11
C TYR A 237 -13.12 13.81 14.31
N LYS A 238 -14.40 13.94 14.65
CA LYS A 238 -15.49 13.25 13.95
C LYS A 238 -15.71 13.76 12.52
N LYS A 239 -15.26 14.98 12.21
CA LYS A 239 -15.36 15.61 10.89
C LYS A 239 -14.03 16.24 10.49
N GLN A 240 -13.84 16.45 9.18
CA GLN A 240 -12.59 17.00 8.63
C GLN A 240 -12.44 18.53 8.75
N TYR A 241 -13.52 19.28 8.93
CA TYR A 241 -13.49 20.75 8.90
C TYR A 241 -13.07 21.38 10.23
N ALA A 242 -12.56 22.62 10.17
CA ALA A 242 -12.17 23.40 11.34
C ALA A 242 -13.39 23.79 12.21
N GLY A 243 -13.29 23.61 13.53
CA GLY A 243 -14.31 24.00 14.52
C GLY A 243 -15.03 22.86 15.25
N GLU A 244 -14.78 21.60 14.90
CA GLU A 244 -15.24 20.45 15.69
C GLU A 244 -14.43 20.35 17.00
N GLU A 245 -15.10 20.10 18.12
CA GLU A 245 -14.39 19.85 19.38
C GLU A 245 -13.56 18.56 19.28
N PRO A 246 -12.27 18.61 19.64
CA PRO A 246 -11.41 17.44 19.59
C PRO A 246 -11.76 16.45 20.71
N VAL A 247 -11.72 15.17 20.39
CA VAL A 247 -11.57 14.13 21.41
C VAL A 247 -10.09 14.01 21.73
N LYS A 248 -9.69 14.50 22.90
CA LYS A 248 -8.32 14.36 23.43
C LYS A 248 -8.08 12.87 23.73
N LEU A 249 -7.05 12.29 23.11
CA LEU A 249 -6.67 10.89 23.33
C LEU A 249 -5.63 10.79 24.44
N PHE A 250 -4.47 11.42 24.22
CA PHE A 250 -3.38 11.47 25.20
C PHE A 250 -2.47 12.68 24.95
N CYS A 251 -1.77 13.09 26.00
CA CYS A 251 -0.74 14.14 25.94
C CYS A 251 0.62 13.51 25.61
N VAL A 252 1.44 14.20 24.81
CA VAL A 252 2.78 13.74 24.39
C VAL A 252 3.90 14.71 24.78
N ASP A 253 3.64 15.58 25.75
CA ASP A 253 4.66 16.51 26.24
C ASP A 253 5.79 15.79 26.98
N GLU A 254 6.99 16.39 26.92
CA GLU A 254 8.17 16.02 27.70
C GLU A 254 8.17 16.64 29.09
#